data_AF-A0A254QJ32-F1
#
_entry.id   AF-A0A254QJ32-F1
#
_cell.length_a   1.000
_cell.length_b   1.000
_cell.length_c   1.000
_cell.angle_alpha   90.00
_cell.angle_beta   90.00
_cell.angle_gamma   90.00
#
_symmetry.space_group_name_H-M   'P 1'
#
loop_
_entity.id
_entity.type
_entity.pdbx_description
1 polymer ?
#
loop_
_entity_poly.entity_id
_entity_poly.type
_entity_poly.pdbx_seq_one_letter_code
_entity_poly.pdbx_strand_id
1 'polypeptide(L)'
;MQIDRYTPAMMAAGRLELGRNLKWLEAIGITPCPDCEAGEMYHPDNLAAFVIRPNGPGWTADIVLERVPPGVPDVIGTPDAAPLPTREIALAAGRVILTMILSASYGDKAKPARALH
;
A
#
# COMPACT_ATOMS: atom_id res chain seq x y z
N MET A 1 -15.38 1.09 18.38
CA MET A 1 -14.86 -0.28 18.34
C MET A 1 -14.23 -0.47 16.97
N GLN A 2 -12.91 -0.24 16.86
CA GLN A 2 -12.17 -0.64 15.66
C GLN A 2 -12.28 -2.16 15.61
N ILE A 3 -13.11 -2.68 14.71
CA ILE A 3 -12.99 -4.08 14.32
C ILE A 3 -11.63 -4.10 13.64
N ASP A 4 -10.63 -4.73 14.27
CA ASP A 4 -9.35 -5.01 13.64
C ASP A 4 -9.64 -5.81 12.38
N ARG A 5 -9.77 -5.09 11.25
CA ARG A 5 -10.08 -5.63 9.92
C ARG A 5 -9.09 -6.72 9.52
N TYR A 6 -7.91 -6.71 10.14
CA TYR A 6 -6.82 -7.66 9.93
C TYR A 6 -6.43 -8.32 11.23
N THR A 7 -6.43 -9.65 11.23
CA THR A 7 -5.88 -10.41 12.36
C THR A 7 -4.35 -10.32 12.37
N PRO A 8 -3.68 -10.58 13.51
CA PRO A 8 -2.21 -10.65 13.57
C PRO A 8 -1.60 -11.62 12.56
N ALA A 9 -2.28 -12.74 12.29
CA ALA A 9 -1.87 -13.72 11.29
C ALA A 9 -1.96 -13.16 9.86
N MET A 10 -3.03 -12.42 9.54
CA MET A 10 -3.17 -11.74 8.25
C MET A 10 -2.10 -10.68 8.05
N MET A 11 -1.79 -9.90 9.09
CA MET A 11 -0.71 -8.90 9.04
C MET A 11 0.67 -9.57 8.85
N ALA A 12 0.93 -10.69 9.53
CA ALA A 12 2.17 -11.44 9.36
C ALA A 12 2.32 -12.01 7.94
N ALA A 13 1.26 -12.61 7.39
CA ALA A 13 1.25 -13.07 6.01
C ALA A 13 1.40 -11.91 5.02
N GLY A 14 0.72 -10.78 5.28
CA GLY A 14 0.78 -9.59 4.44
C GLY A 14 2.15 -8.90 4.45
N ARG A 15 2.91 -8.96 5.54
CA ARG A 15 4.31 -8.52 5.57
C ARG A 15 5.20 -9.33 4.62
N LEU A 16 5.02 -10.65 4.60
CA LEU A 16 5.76 -11.51 3.67
C LEU A 16 5.38 -11.23 2.22
N GLU A 17 4.08 -11.04 1.96
CA GLU A 17 3.58 -10.71 0.62
C GLU A 17 4.09 -9.34 0.17
N LEU A 18 4.08 -8.33 1.03
CA LEU A 18 4.66 -7.02 0.75
C LEU A 18 6.14 -7.13 0.37
N GLY A 19 6.94 -7.84 1.17
CA GLY A 19 8.38 -8.02 0.88
C GLY A 19 8.65 -8.72 -0.46
N ARG A 20 7.82 -9.68 -0.86
CA ARG A 20 7.91 -10.33 -2.18
C ARG A 20 7.60 -9.36 -3.30
N ASN A 21 6.56 -8.55 -3.15
CA ASN A 21 6.13 -7.59 -4.17
C ASN A 21 7.10 -6.43 -4.31
N LEU A 22 7.67 -5.93 -3.20
CA LEU A 22 8.73 -4.92 -3.24
C LEU A 22 9.97 -5.42 -3.97
N LYS A 23 10.45 -6.65 -3.68
CA LYS A 23 11.57 -7.26 -4.41
C LYS A 23 11.27 -7.44 -5.90
N TRP A 24 10.04 -7.81 -6.24
CA TRP A 24 9.63 -7.94 -7.63
C TRP A 24 9.63 -6.59 -8.35
N LEU A 25 9.12 -5.54 -7.70
CA LEU A 25 9.11 -4.17 -8.22
C LEU A 25 10.53 -3.62 -8.40
N GLU A 26 11.40 -3.84 -7.41
CA GLU A 26 12.83 -3.48 -7.48
C GLU A 26 13.52 -4.16 -8.66
N ALA A 27 13.28 -5.45 -8.89
CA ALA A 27 13.86 -6.20 -10.00
C ALA A 27 13.44 -5.69 -11.39
N ILE A 28 12.31 -4.98 -11.49
CA ILE A 28 11.85 -4.33 -12.73
C ILE A 28 12.11 -2.82 -12.76
N GLY A 29 12.94 -2.31 -11.83
CA GLY A 29 13.36 -0.91 -11.78
C GLY A 29 12.35 0.05 -11.15
N ILE A 30 11.30 -0.46 -10.52
CA ILE A 30 10.35 0.35 -9.74
C ILE A 30 10.81 0.31 -8.29
N THR A 31 11.67 1.26 -7.95
CA THR A 31 12.10 1.47 -6.58
C THR A 31 11.33 2.63 -5.94
N PRO A 32 11.32 2.68 -4.61
CA PRO A 32 10.89 3.87 -3.89
C PRO A 32 11.82 5.04 -4.18
N CYS A 33 11.31 6.27 -4.10
CA CYS A 33 12.13 7.46 -4.28
C CYS A 33 13.33 7.44 -3.30
N PRO A 34 14.58 7.49 -3.81
CA PRO A 34 15.79 7.32 -3.00
C PRO A 34 16.03 8.47 -2.01
N ASP A 35 15.41 9.63 -2.24
CA ASP A 35 15.56 10.84 -1.42
C ASP A 35 14.32 11.15 -0.55
N CYS A 36 13.32 10.25 -0.51
CA CYS A 36 12.18 10.43 0.39
C CYS A 36 12.63 10.23 1.85
N GLU A 37 12.16 11.11 2.74
CA GLU A 37 12.47 10.96 4.15
C GLU A 37 11.70 9.77 4.74
N ALA A 38 12.37 9.04 5.63
CA ALA A 38 11.73 7.98 6.40
C ALA A 38 10.55 8.56 7.19
N GLY A 39 9.33 8.12 6.86
CA GLY A 39 8.09 8.59 7.48
C GLY A 39 7.16 9.38 6.56
N GLU A 40 7.57 9.68 5.33
CA GLU A 40 6.60 10.14 4.31
C GLU A 40 5.53 9.06 4.07
N MET A 41 4.29 9.50 3.82
CA MET A 41 3.12 8.61 3.72
C MET A 41 3.32 7.47 2.69
N TYR A 42 4.01 7.77 1.59
CA TYR A 42 4.24 6.84 0.50
C TYR A 42 5.65 6.20 0.54
N HIS A 43 6.40 6.44 1.61
CA HIS A 43 7.70 5.81 1.83
C HIS A 43 7.52 4.32 2.15
N PRO A 44 8.42 3.43 1.69
CA PRO A 44 8.37 1.99 1.97
C PRO A 44 8.32 1.64 3.45
N ASP A 45 9.07 2.39 4.27
CA ASP A 45 9.08 2.19 5.72
C ASP A 45 7.72 2.48 6.38
N ASN A 46 6.80 3.12 5.65
CA ASN A 46 5.43 3.31 6.10
C ASN A 46 4.50 2.15 5.70
N LEU A 47 4.93 1.27 4.78
CA LEU A 47 4.14 0.15 4.30
C LEU A 47 4.21 -1.01 5.31
N ALA A 48 3.10 -1.23 6.03
CA ALA A 48 3.00 -2.25 7.08
C ALA A 48 2.81 -3.66 6.52
N ALA A 49 1.90 -3.81 5.54
CA ALA A 49 1.53 -5.11 4.99
C ALA A 49 0.79 -4.97 3.65
N PHE A 50 0.89 -5.98 2.81
CA PHE A 50 0.07 -6.16 1.61
C PHE A 50 -0.83 -7.39 1.83
N VAL A 51 -2.07 -7.14 2.24
CA VAL A 51 -3.04 -8.17 2.61
C VAL A 51 -3.96 -8.48 1.45
N ILE A 52 -4.00 -9.75 1.03
CA ILE A 52 -4.99 -10.25 0.08
C ILE A 52 -5.92 -11.19 0.83
N ARG A 53 -7.22 -10.86 0.85
CA ARG A 53 -8.19 -11.56 1.69
C ARG A 53 -9.49 -11.83 0.95
N PRO A 54 -10.22 -12.91 1.33
CA PRO A 54 -11.59 -13.08 0.89
C PRO A 54 -12.46 -11.95 1.46
N ASN A 55 -13.41 -11.49 0.65
CA ASN A 55 -14.43 -10.52 1.03
C ASN A 55 -15.75 -10.92 0.36
N GLY A 56 -16.60 -11.63 1.11
CA GLY A 56 -17.82 -12.25 0.57
C GLY A 56 -17.50 -13.24 -0.55
N PRO A 57 -18.15 -13.15 -1.73
CA PRO A 57 -17.90 -14.05 -2.86
C PRO A 57 -16.61 -13.74 -3.63
N GLY A 58 -15.90 -12.67 -3.30
CA GLY A 58 -14.70 -12.23 -4.01
C GLY A 58 -13.52 -11.98 -3.09
N TRP A 59 -12.58 -11.18 -3.59
CA TRP A 59 -11.27 -10.93 -3.00
C TRP A 59 -10.95 -9.44 -2.99
N THR A 60 -10.27 -8.99 -1.94
CA THR A 60 -9.71 -7.65 -1.87
C THR A 60 -8.21 -7.70 -1.64
N ALA A 61 -7.54 -6.63 -2.07
CA ALA A 61 -6.14 -6.38 -1.88
C ALA A 61 -5.98 -5.03 -1.17
N ASP A 62 -5.37 -5.06 0.01
CA ASP A 62 -5.23 -3.92 0.92
C ASP A 62 -3.74 -3.70 1.22
N ILE A 63 -3.30 -2.46 1.15
CA ILE A 63 -1.97 -2.00 1.57
C ILE A 63 -2.17 -1.21 2.85
N VAL A 64 -1.65 -1.76 3.94
CA VAL A 64 -1.76 -1.19 5.28
C VAL A 64 -0.57 -0.27 5.52
N LEU A 65 -0.81 0.89 6.12
CA LEU A 65 0.17 1.92 6.44
C LEU A 65 0.30 2.09 7.97
N GLU A 66 1.50 2.31 8.50
CA GLU A 66 1.71 2.43 9.96
C GLU A 66 1.68 3.86 10.51
N ARG A 67 2.16 4.84 9.74
CA ARG A 67 2.47 6.22 10.16
C ARG A 67 1.67 7.23 9.34
N VAL A 68 0.34 7.10 9.33
CA VAL A 68 -0.54 8.07 8.67
C VAL A 68 -0.97 9.19 9.63
N PRO A 69 -1.02 10.46 9.17
CA PRO A 69 -1.58 11.54 9.97
C PRO A 69 -3.05 11.31 10.35
N PRO A 70 -3.56 11.93 11.43
CA PRO A 70 -4.98 11.86 11.77
C PRO A 70 -5.87 12.34 10.62
N GLY A 71 -6.93 11.59 10.33
CA GLY A 71 -7.87 11.88 9.24
C GLY A 71 -7.43 11.39 7.85
N VAL A 72 -6.24 10.79 7.74
CA VAL A 72 -5.76 10.11 6.53
C VAL A 72 -6.03 8.61 6.66
N PRO A 73 -6.49 7.92 5.59
CA PRO A 73 -6.70 6.48 5.64
C PRO A 73 -5.38 5.72 5.86
N ASP A 74 -5.40 4.79 6.80
CA ASP A 74 -4.33 3.84 7.13
C ASP A 74 -4.34 2.59 6.23
N VAL A 75 -5.28 2.52 5.29
CA VAL A 75 -5.43 1.44 4.33
C VAL A 75 -5.74 2.01 2.96
N ILE A 76 -5.00 1.58 1.95
CA ILE A 76 -5.28 1.85 0.54
C ILE A 76 -5.43 0.52 -0.17
N GLY A 77 -6.53 0.31 -0.88
CA GLY A 77 -6.80 -1.01 -1.46
C GLY A 77 -7.90 -0.99 -2.51
N THR A 78 -8.20 -2.18 -3.00
CA THR A 78 -9.33 -2.40 -3.90
C THR A 78 -10.66 -2.11 -3.19
N PRO A 79 -11.71 -1.64 -3.88
CA PRO A 79 -12.98 -1.30 -3.23
C PRO A 79 -13.63 -2.50 -2.52
N ASP A 80 -13.92 -2.36 -1.22
CA ASP A 80 -14.64 -3.40 -0.45
C ASP A 80 -16.06 -3.65 -0.98
N ALA A 81 -16.70 -2.62 -1.52
CA ALA A 81 -18.06 -2.69 -2.07
C ALA A 81 -18.13 -3.46 -3.40
N ALA A 82 -17.00 -3.67 -4.06
CA ALA A 82 -16.91 -4.41 -5.31
C ALA A 82 -15.70 -5.36 -5.29
N PRO A 83 -15.75 -6.46 -4.50
CA PRO A 83 -14.68 -7.43 -4.43
C PRO A 83 -14.38 -8.05 -5.79
N LEU A 84 -13.10 -8.31 -6.04
CA LEU A 84 -12.63 -8.89 -7.29
C LEU A 84 -12.90 -10.39 -7.35
N PRO A 85 -13.15 -10.97 -8.54
CA PRO A 85 -13.67 -12.33 -8.64
C PRO A 85 -12.66 -13.41 -8.24
N THR A 86 -11.35 -13.12 -8.31
CA THR A 86 -10.30 -14.08 -7.93
C THR A 86 -9.20 -13.43 -7.12
N ARG A 87 -8.47 -14.27 -6.37
CA ARG A 87 -7.29 -13.86 -5.59
C ARG A 87 -6.21 -13.26 -6.48
N GLU A 88 -6.00 -13.83 -7.67
CA GLU A 88 -4.97 -13.41 -8.62
C GLU A 88 -5.29 -12.02 -9.20
N ILE A 89 -6.57 -11.75 -9.48
CA ILE A 89 -7.02 -10.44 -9.95
C ILE A 89 -6.86 -9.41 -8.83
N ALA A 90 -7.18 -9.77 -7.58
CA ALA A 90 -6.93 -8.91 -6.43
C ALA A 90 -5.43 -8.62 -6.23
N LEU A 91 -4.56 -9.63 -6.33
CA LEU A 91 -3.11 -9.45 -6.30
C LEU A 91 -2.64 -8.48 -7.40
N ALA A 92 -3.08 -8.68 -8.63
CA ALA A 92 -2.70 -7.81 -9.75
C ALA A 92 -3.16 -6.36 -9.53
N ALA A 93 -4.40 -6.15 -9.10
CA ALA A 93 -4.91 -4.82 -8.76
C ALA A 93 -4.13 -4.19 -7.59
N GLY A 94 -3.86 -4.94 -6.54
CA GLY A 94 -3.06 -4.48 -5.40
C GLY A 94 -1.64 -4.11 -5.78
N ARG A 95 -1.01 -4.84 -6.72
CA ARG A 95 0.30 -4.47 -7.29
C ARG A 95 0.25 -3.13 -8.02
N VAL A 96 -0.80 -2.88 -8.80
CA VAL A 96 -0.98 -1.57 -9.45
C VAL A 96 -1.06 -0.46 -8.41
N ILE A 97 -1.86 -0.65 -7.35
CA ILE A 97 -1.96 0.32 -6.25
C ILE A 97 -0.60 0.53 -5.56
N LEU A 98 0.13 -0.56 -5.26
CA LEU A 98 1.45 -0.49 -4.66
C LEU A 98 2.44 0.28 -5.54
N THR A 99 2.45 0.00 -6.84
CA THR A 99 3.26 0.76 -7.82
C THR A 99 2.90 2.24 -7.82
N MET A 100 1.60 2.57 -7.77
CA MET A 100 1.15 3.96 -7.72
C MET A 100 1.60 4.66 -6.45
N ILE A 101 1.54 3.99 -5.29
CA ILE A 101 2.04 4.52 -4.02
C ILE A 101 3.55 4.80 -4.13
N LEU A 102 4.34 3.83 -4.57
CA LEU A 102 5.78 4.03 -4.74
C LEU A 102 6.09 5.12 -5.77
N SER A 103 5.30 5.22 -6.84
CA SER A 103 5.47 6.26 -7.87
C SER A 103 5.07 7.65 -7.37
N ALA A 104 4.05 7.76 -6.51
CA ALA A 104 3.61 9.03 -5.93
C ALA A 104 4.68 9.66 -5.03
N SER A 105 5.55 8.83 -4.43
CA SER A 105 6.72 9.32 -3.67
C SER A 105 7.67 10.19 -4.52
N TYR A 106 7.72 10.00 -5.84
CA TYR A 106 8.48 10.87 -6.74
C TYR A 106 7.79 12.22 -7.02
N GLY A 107 6.46 12.25 -6.99
CA GLY A 107 5.67 13.42 -7.39
C GLY A 107 5.61 14.52 -6.31
N ASP A 108 5.66 14.16 -5.03
CA ASP A 108 5.56 15.14 -3.94
C ASP A 108 6.82 16.02 -3.83
N LYS A 109 7.99 15.50 -4.24
CA LYS A 109 9.23 16.27 -4.36
C LYS A 109 9.22 17.25 -5.56
N ALA A 110 8.36 17.04 -6.56
CA ALA A 110 8.27 17.89 -7.74
C ALA A 110 7.42 19.16 -7.53
N LYS A 111 6.73 19.29 -6.38
CA LYS A 111 6.13 20.57 -6.00
C LYS A 111 7.22 21.48 -5.45
N PRO A 112 7.58 22.58 -6.13
CA PRO A 112 8.38 23.61 -5.46
C PRO A 112 7.60 24.05 -4.22
N ALA A 113 8.29 24.08 -3.08
CA ALA A 113 7.76 24.64 -1.84
C ALA A 113 7.11 25.98 -2.19
N ARG A 114 5.78 26.04 -2.12
CA ARG A 114 5.04 27.27 -2.34
C ARG A 114 5.34 28.14 -1.12
N ALA A 115 6.42 28.91 -1.21
CA ALA A 115 6.72 29.98 -0.28
C ALA A 115 5.55 30.95 -0.36
N LEU A 116 4.65 30.85 0.62
CA LEU A 116 3.61 31.84 0.84
C LEU A 116 4.29 32.99 1.58
N HIS A 117 4.50 34.08 0.83
CA HIS A 117 4.82 35.41 1.32
C HIS A 117 3.63 35.99 2.10
#